data_AF-A0A8S9M362-F1
#
_entry.id   AF-A0A8S9M362-F1
#
_cell.length_a   1.000
_cell.length_b   1.000
_cell.length_c   1.000
_cell.angle_alpha   90.00
_cell.angle_beta   90.00
_cell.angle_gamma   90.00
#
_symmetry.space_group_name_H-M   'P 1'
#
loop_
_entity.id
_entity.type
_entity.pdbx_description
1 polymer ?
#
loop_
_entity_poly.entity_id
_entity_poly.type
_entity_poly.pdbx_seq_one_letter_code
_entity_poly.pdbx_strand_id
1 'polypeptide(L)'
;MSGRGMHTSSPRRGGNVAGEAQLYYIGMSGNNEVLLSPRYPSSPFYVFYYNFESGTIRRVEIQRMDALKHGRIHTFLDHVEDVKLYANV
;
A
#
# COMPACT_ATOMS: atom_id res chain seq x y z
N MET A 1 11.86 35.05 -10.19
CA MET A 1 10.70 34.38 -9.56
C MET A 1 11.25 33.25 -8.70
N SER A 2 11.31 33.46 -7.38
CA SER A 2 11.89 32.50 -6.42
C SER A 2 10.75 31.88 -5.60
N GLY A 3 10.50 30.60 -5.81
CA GLY A 3 9.47 29.82 -5.13
C GLY A 3 9.92 29.50 -3.71
N ARG A 4 9.26 30.12 -2.75
CA ARG A 4 9.53 30.10 -1.32
C ARG A 4 9.29 28.68 -0.76
N GLY A 5 10.34 28.00 -0.32
CA GLY A 5 10.23 26.75 0.42
C GLY A 5 9.56 26.98 1.77
N MET A 6 8.48 26.26 2.04
CA MET A 6 7.84 26.29 3.36
C MET A 6 8.64 25.44 4.33
N HIS A 7 9.51 26.10 5.10
CA HIS A 7 10.06 25.58 6.34
C HIS A 7 8.95 25.66 7.40
N THR A 8 8.37 24.53 7.79
CA THR A 8 7.58 24.45 9.02
C THR A 8 8.41 23.78 10.10
N SER A 9 8.87 24.59 11.06
CA SER A 9 9.52 24.16 12.29
C SER A 9 8.55 23.32 13.16
N SER A 10 8.93 22.09 13.51
CA SER A 10 8.21 21.25 14.48
C SER A 10 8.28 21.81 15.90
N PRO A 11 7.18 21.85 16.66
CA PRO A 11 7.26 21.81 18.12
C PRO A 11 7.22 20.35 18.59
N ARG A 12 8.27 19.94 19.30
CA ARG A 12 8.29 18.69 20.07
C ARG A 12 7.20 18.70 21.13
N ARG A 13 6.29 17.72 21.09
CA ARG A 13 5.56 17.23 22.27
C ARG A 13 5.39 15.73 22.14
N GLY A 14 5.82 15.01 23.18
CA GLY A 14 5.70 13.56 23.28
C GLY A 14 4.24 13.13 23.12
N GLY A 15 4.02 12.30 22.12
CA GLY A 15 2.76 11.68 21.77
C GLY A 15 3.07 10.83 20.55
N ASN A 16 2.76 9.55 20.63
CA ASN A 16 3.11 8.52 19.65
C ASN A 16 3.22 9.07 18.24
N VAL A 17 4.45 9.25 17.75
CA VAL A 17 4.69 9.52 16.34
C VAL A 17 4.37 8.20 15.67
N ALA A 18 3.13 8.02 15.25
CA ALA A 18 2.84 7.12 14.15
C ALA A 18 3.72 7.64 13.02
N GLY A 19 4.89 7.03 12.85
CA GLY A 19 5.82 7.42 11.80
C GLY A 19 5.03 7.45 10.51
N GLU A 20 5.18 8.51 9.72
CA GLU A 20 4.56 8.60 8.41
C GLU A 20 5.03 7.41 7.58
N ALA A 21 4.23 6.36 7.53
CA ALA A 21 4.50 5.18 6.73
C ALA A 21 4.16 5.54 5.28
N GLN A 22 5.17 5.79 4.47
CA GLN A 22 4.99 5.98 3.04
C GLN A 22 4.50 4.67 2.41
N LEU A 23 3.27 4.70 1.90
CA LEU A 23 2.68 3.60 1.16
C LEU A 23 2.77 3.86 -0.34
N TYR A 24 3.07 2.82 -1.09
CA TYR A 24 3.25 2.84 -2.53
C TYR A 24 2.14 2.01 -3.18
N TYR A 25 1.63 2.50 -4.30
CA TYR A 25 0.72 1.75 -5.16
C TYR A 25 1.40 0.49 -5.67
N ILE A 26 0.77 -0.66 -5.45
CA ILE A 26 1.26 -1.95 -5.96
C ILE A 26 0.25 -2.64 -6.88
N GLY A 27 -1.00 -2.14 -6.99
CA GLY A 27 -1.99 -2.69 -7.91
C GLY A 27 -3.43 -2.32 -7.56
N MET A 28 -4.36 -2.90 -8.31
CA MET A 28 -5.80 -2.85 -8.03
C MET A 28 -6.37 -4.27 -7.95
N SER A 29 -7.42 -4.43 -7.14
CA SER A 29 -8.31 -5.59 -7.18
C SER A 29 -9.54 -5.26 -8.03
N GLY A 30 -10.24 -6.29 -8.54
CA GLY A 30 -11.40 -6.15 -9.43
C GLY A 30 -12.61 -5.40 -8.85
N ASN A 31 -12.58 -5.00 -7.59
CA ASN A 31 -13.70 -4.42 -6.84
C ASN A 31 -13.46 -2.95 -6.42
N ASN A 32 -12.85 -2.12 -7.27
CA ASN A 32 -12.52 -0.72 -6.92
C ASN A 32 -11.69 -0.59 -5.64
N GLU A 33 -10.80 -1.55 -5.39
CA GLU A 33 -9.85 -1.50 -4.29
C GLU A 33 -8.44 -1.31 -4.82
N VAL A 34 -7.73 -0.33 -4.27
CA VAL A 34 -6.29 -0.15 -4.50
C VAL A 34 -5.50 -0.90 -3.44
N LEU A 35 -4.42 -1.55 -3.88
CA LEU A 35 -3.46 -2.22 -3.02
C LEU A 35 -2.26 -1.30 -2.80
N LEU A 36 -1.89 -1.15 -1.53
CA LEU A 36 -0.82 -0.28 -1.07
C LEU A 36 0.14 -1.06 -0.15
N SER A 37 1.43 -0.77 -0.24
CA SER A 37 2.41 -1.33 0.71
C SER A 37 3.60 -0.42 0.98
N PRO A 38 4.33 -0.60 2.09
CA PRO A 38 5.65 0.00 2.26
C PRO A 38 6.60 -0.45 1.14
N ARG A 39 7.57 0.41 0.80
CA ARG A 39 8.60 0.12 -0.22
C ARG A 39 9.54 -1.02 0.20
N TYR A 40 9.82 -1.11 1.50
CA TYR A 40 10.76 -2.06 2.06
C TYR A 40 10.03 -3.05 2.97
N PRO A 41 10.45 -4.33 2.96
CA PRO A 41 9.88 -5.34 3.83
C PRO A 41 10.16 -5.01 5.30
N SER A 42 9.17 -5.30 6.13
CA SER A 42 9.26 -5.22 7.59
C SER A 42 8.78 -6.55 8.18
N SER A 43 9.07 -6.80 9.46
CA SER A 43 8.52 -7.94 10.18
C SER A 43 7.78 -7.40 11.41
N PRO A 44 6.45 -7.40 11.41
CA PRO A 44 5.53 -7.89 10.36
C PRO A 44 5.47 -6.99 9.12
N PHE A 45 5.12 -7.56 7.96
CA PHE A 45 4.85 -6.81 6.72
C PHE A 45 3.34 -6.75 6.47
N TYR A 46 2.84 -5.61 6.00
CA TYR A 46 1.42 -5.43 5.72
C TYR A 46 1.17 -4.94 4.30
N VAL A 47 0.11 -5.47 3.71
CA VAL A 47 -0.54 -4.91 2.51
C VAL A 47 -1.86 -4.28 2.94
N PHE A 48 -2.17 -3.13 2.38
CA PHE A 48 -3.38 -2.37 2.66
C PHE A 48 -4.26 -2.38 1.42
N TYR A 49 -5.54 -2.67 1.64
CA TYR A 49 -6.61 -2.59 0.65
C TYR A 49 -7.44 -1.37 0.99
N TYR A 50 -7.50 -0.40 0.10
CA TYR A 50 -8.36 0.76 0.23
C TYR A 50 -9.49 0.67 -0.78
N ASN A 51 -10.72 0.64 -0.30
CA ASN A 51 -11.91 0.62 -1.14
C ASN A 51 -12.41 2.06 -1.37
N PHE A 52 -12.52 2.47 -2.64
CA PHE A 52 -12.94 3.83 -2.97
C PHE A 52 -14.43 4.09 -2.72
N GLU A 53 -15.27 3.05 -2.81
CA GLU A 53 -16.72 3.17 -2.63
C GLU A 53 -17.10 3.31 -1.16
N SER A 54 -16.57 2.44 -0.30
CA SER A 54 -16.83 2.46 1.14
C SER A 54 -15.88 3.38 1.90
N GLY A 55 -14.77 3.81 1.30
CA GLY A 55 -13.73 4.61 1.95
C GLY A 55 -12.99 3.86 3.07
N THR A 56 -13.08 2.53 3.10
CA THR A 56 -12.52 1.71 4.18
C THR A 56 -11.11 1.21 3.84
N ILE A 57 -10.29 1.03 4.90
CA ILE A 57 -8.96 0.43 4.79
C ILE A 57 -8.98 -0.91 5.52
N ARG A 58 -8.51 -1.96 4.84
CA ARG A 58 -8.24 -3.27 5.41
C ARG A 58 -6.73 -3.55 5.32
N ARG A 59 -6.12 -3.93 6.45
CA ARG A 59 -4.72 -4.38 6.49
C ARG A 59 -4.65 -5.90 6.52
N VAL A 60 -3.72 -6.48 5.78
CA VAL A 60 -3.43 -7.91 5.76
C VAL A 60 -1.96 -8.10 6.09
N GLU A 61 -1.68 -8.89 7.12
CA GLU A 61 -0.32 -9.28 7.46
C GLU A 61 0.18 -10.36 6.50
N ILE A 62 1.35 -10.15 5.91
CA ILE A 62 2.06 -11.17 5.17
C ILE A 62 3.16 -11.72 6.08
N GLN A 63 2.99 -12.97 6.50
CA GLN A 63 3.96 -13.65 7.35
C GLN A 63 5.21 -14.05 6.55
N ARG A 64 6.32 -14.31 7.27
CA ARG A 64 7.59 -14.86 6.73
C ARG A 64 8.33 -13.93 5.74
N MET A 65 8.23 -12.62 5.95
CA MET A 65 8.99 -11.60 5.20
C MET A 65 10.38 -11.33 5.81
N ASP A 66 10.73 -12.03 6.88
CA ASP A 66 11.99 -11.90 7.62
C ASP A 66 13.22 -12.33 6.81
N ALA A 67 13.07 -13.25 5.87
CA ALA A 67 14.12 -13.64 4.92
C ALA A 67 14.39 -12.56 3.84
N LEU A 68 13.48 -11.58 3.68
CA LEU A 68 13.51 -10.60 2.59
C LEU A 68 13.98 -9.21 3.05
N LYS A 69 14.47 -9.05 4.28
CA LYS A 69 14.78 -7.78 4.97
C LYS A 69 15.60 -6.72 4.20
N HIS A 70 16.26 -7.09 3.10
CA HIS A 70 17.11 -6.19 2.30
C HIS A 70 16.67 -6.08 0.83
N GLY A 71 15.58 -6.75 0.44
CA GLY A 71 15.02 -6.68 -0.91
C GLY A 71 14.02 -5.53 -1.07
N ARG A 72 13.81 -5.08 -2.30
CA ARG A 72 12.62 -4.28 -2.63
C ARG A 72 11.47 -5.22 -2.93
N ILE A 73 10.27 -4.85 -2.51
CA ILE A 73 9.08 -5.62 -2.84
C ILE A 73 8.58 -5.18 -4.21
N HIS A 74 8.55 -6.14 -5.13
CA HIS A 74 7.84 -6.02 -6.39
C HIS A 74 6.68 -7.02 -6.32
N THR A 75 5.49 -6.52 -5.98
CA THR A 75 4.28 -7.35 -5.97
C THR A 75 3.71 -7.34 -7.38
N PHE A 76 3.74 -8.50 -8.03
CA PHE A 76 2.97 -8.73 -9.25
C PHE A 76 1.67 -9.39 -8.81
N LEU A 77 0.55 -8.69 -8.95
CA LEU A 77 -0.75 -9.32 -8.83
C LEU A 77 -0.98 -10.03 -10.17
N ASP A 78 -0.91 -11.35 -10.20
CA ASP A 78 -1.45 -12.13 -11.31
C ASP A 78 -2.97 -11.92 -11.29
N HIS A 79 -3.40 -10.87 -11.98
CA HIS A 79 -4.76 -10.69 -12.40
C HIS A 79 -5.03 -11.83 -13.40
N VAL A 80 -5.72 -12.87 -12.96
CA VAL A 80 -6.43 -13.76 -13.87
C VAL A 80 -7.85 -13.23 -13.87
N GLU A 81 -8.18 -12.42 -14.87
CA GLU A 81 -9.57 -12.16 -15.18
C GLU A 81 -10.22 -13.51 -15.50
N ASP A 82 -11.16 -13.92 -14.66
CA ASP A 82 -11.99 -15.10 -14.92
C ASP A 82 -12.96 -14.71 -16.04
N VAL A 83 -12.46 -14.74 -17.29
CA VAL A 83 -13.23 -14.39 -18.48
C VAL A 83 -14.28 -15.46 -18.70
N LYS A 84 -15.47 -15.25 -18.16
CA LYS A 84 -16.65 -16.04 -18.51
C LYS A 84 -16.98 -15.77 -19.98
N LEU A 85 -16.47 -16.63 -20.87
CA LEU A 85 -16.93 -16.72 -22.25
C LEU A 85 -18.40 -17.19 -22.22
N TYR A 86 -19.34 -16.26 -22.25
CA TYR A 86 -20.71 -16.59 -22.64
C TYR A 86 -20.68 -16.89 -24.13
N ALA A 87 -20.73 -18.17 -24.48
CA ALA A 87 -20.97 -18.60 -25.84
C ALA A 87 -22.31 -17.99 -26.28
N ASN A 88 -22.25 -17.08 -27.25
CA ASN A 88 -23.44 -16.56 -27.88
C ASN A 88 -23.77 -17.48 -29.06
N VAL A 89 -24.87 -18.23 -28.89
CA VAL A 89 -25.58 -19.08 -29.87
C VAL A 89 -24.95 -20.44 -30.18
#